data_AF-I5BWU5-F1
#
_entry.id   AF-I5BWU5-F1
#
_cell.length_a   1.000
_cell.length_b   1.000
_cell.length_c   1.000
_cell.angle_alpha   90.00
_cell.angle_beta   90.00
_cell.angle_gamma   90.00
#
_symmetry.space_group_name_H-M   'P 1'
#
loop_
_entity.id
_entity.type
_entity.pdbx_description
1 polymer ?
#
loop_
_entity_poly.entity_id
_entity_poly.type
_entity_poly.pdbx_seq_one_letter_code
_entity_poly.pdbx_strand_id
1 'polypeptide(L)' 'MRELSNLIEGARFEIIADAGHLPCIEQPEATAALIANFLRETTPAA' A
#
# COMPACT_ATOMS: atom_id res chain seq x y z
N MET A 1 -2.85 8.65 10.00
CA MET A 1 -2.19 7.93 8.88
C MET A 1 -2.38 8.66 7.55
N ARG A 2 -3.62 8.93 7.11
CA ARG A 2 -3.86 9.69 5.85
C ARG A 2 -3.28 11.10 5.84
N GLU A 3 -3.36 11.84 6.95
CA GLU A 3 -2.74 13.16 7.04
C GLU A 3 -1.20 13.08 6.98
N LEU A 4 -0.61 12.04 7.58
CA LEU A 4 0.83 11.80 7.56
C LEU A 4 1.33 11.44 6.16
N SER A 5 0.58 10.64 5.38
CA SER A 5 0.98 10.33 4.01
C SER A 5 1.05 11.56 3.13
N ASN A 6 0.23 12.58 3.38
CA ASN A 6 0.26 13.83 2.60
C ASN A 6 1.52 14.67 2.85
N LEU A 7 2.32 14.35 3.88
CA LEU A 7 3.58 15.05 4.17
C LEU A 7 4.77 14.52 3.36
N ILE A 8 4.63 13.36 2.70
CA ILE A 8 5.69 12.74 1.91
C ILE A 8 5.25 12.73 0.45
N GLU A 9 5.99 13.44 -0.40
CA GLU A 9 5.71 13.48 -1.83
C GLU A 9 5.76 12.08 -2.45
N GLY A 10 4.72 11.72 -3.22
CA GLY A 10 4.59 10.40 -3.84
C GLY A 10 4.13 9.27 -2.91
N ALA A 11 3.91 9.53 -1.62
CA ALA A 11 3.37 8.52 -0.71
C ALA A 11 1.88 8.25 -0.97
N ARG A 12 1.48 6.99 -0.76
CA ARG A 12 0.11 6.49 -0.96
C ARG A 12 -0.41 5.90 0.35
N PHE A 13 -1.69 6.11 0.64
CA PHE A 13 -2.36 5.52 1.79
C PHE A 13 -3.56 4.71 1.35
N GLU A 14 -3.57 3.44 1.73
CA GLU A 14 -4.61 2.45 1.41
C GLU A 14 -5.18 1.81 2.67
N ILE A 15 -6.43 1.38 2.60
CA ILE A 15 -7.11 0.66 3.68
C ILE A 15 -7.43 -0.74 3.16
N ILE A 16 -6.98 -1.75 3.90
CA ILE A 16 -7.45 -3.14 3.73
C ILE A 16 -8.57 -3.33 4.75
N ALA A 17 -9.81 -3.37 4.29
CA ALA A 17 -10.96 -3.55 5.17
C ALA A 17 -10.87 -4.89 5.90
N ASP A 18 -11.32 -4.92 7.15
CA ASP A 18 -11.39 -6.13 7.99
C ASP A 18 -10.03 -6.80 8.30
N ALA A 19 -8.90 -6.14 8.03
CA ALA A 19 -7.59 -6.55 8.52
C ALA A 19 -7.35 -6.01 9.94
N GLY A 20 -6.66 -6.80 10.76
CA GLY A 20 -6.29 -6.46 12.12
C GLY A 20 -4.90 -5.83 12.18
N HIS A 21 -4.00 -6.44 12.96
CA HIS A 21 -2.67 -5.87 13.19
C HIS A 21 -1.67 -6.20 12.10
N LEU A 22 -1.86 -7.31 11.39
CA LEU A 22 -0.85 -7.83 10.47
C LEU A 22 -1.51 -8.22 9.14
N PRO A 23 -1.86 -7.24 8.30
CA PRO A 23 -2.58 -7.48 7.05
C PRO A 23 -1.85 -8.41 6.09
N CYS A 24 -0.51 -8.45 6.11
CA CYS A 24 0.26 -9.37 5.28
C CYS A 24 0.14 -10.85 5.68
N ILE A 25 -0.37 -11.16 6.88
CA ILE A 25 -0.70 -12.52 7.33
C ILE A 25 -2.21 -12.77 7.25
N GLU A 26 -3.02 -11.77 7.60
CA GLU A 26 -4.47 -11.89 7.66
C GLU A 26 -5.13 -11.84 6.27
N GLN A 27 -4.60 -11.01 5.37
CA GLN A 27 -5.06 -10.82 3.99
C GLN A 27 -3.86 -10.64 3.03
N PRO A 28 -3.07 -11.70 2.81
CA PRO A 28 -1.81 -11.62 2.08
C PRO A 28 -2.01 -11.19 0.63
N GLU A 29 -3.06 -11.65 -0.06
CA GLU A 29 -3.31 -11.31 -1.47
C GLU A 29 -3.64 -9.83 -1.64
N ALA A 30 -4.51 -9.28 -0.79
CA ALA A 30 -4.86 -7.87 -0.81
C ALA A 30 -3.64 -6.98 -0.55
N THR A 31 -2.84 -7.36 0.45
CA THR A 31 -1.60 -6.65 0.80
C THR A 31 -0.59 -6.67 -0.34
N ALA A 32 -0.33 -7.86 -0.89
CA ALA A 32 0.64 -8.04 -1.98
C ALA A 32 0.20 -7.31 -3.26
N ALA A 33 -1.10 -7.32 -3.57
CA ALA A 33 -1.64 -6.62 -4.74
C ALA A 33 -1.41 -5.10 -4.65
N LEU A 34 -1.68 -4.49 -3.49
CA LEU A 34 -1.48 -3.05 -3.30
C LEU A 34 0.00 -2.65 -3.45
N ILE A 35 0.91 -3.41 -2.85
CA ILE A 35 2.36 -3.17 -2.95
C ILE A 35 2.82 -3.35 -4.40
N ALA A 36 2.42 -4.43 -5.06
CA ALA A 36 2.83 -4.70 -6.44
C ALA A 36 2.28 -3.66 -7.43
N ASN A 37 1.04 -3.19 -7.23
CA ASN A 37 0.46 -2.11 -8.03
C ASN A 37 1.27 -0.82 -7.88
N PHE A 38 1.56 -0.42 -6.63
CA PHE A 38 2.36 0.77 -6.36
C PHE A 38 3.74 0.69 -7.05
N LEU A 39 4.44 -0.43 -6.89
CA LEU A 39 5.75 -0.61 -7.54
C LEU A 39 5.67 -0.52 -9.06
N ARG A 40 4.63 -1.09 -9.69
CA ARG A 40 4.43 -0.98 -11.15
C ARG A 40 4.18 0.46 -11.60
N GLU A 41 3.42 1.23 -10.82
CA GLU A 41 3.10 2.62 -11.12
C GLU A 41 4.33 3.54 -10.95
N THR A 42 5.20 3.26 -9.97
CA THR A 42 6.32 4.14 -9.62
C THR A 42 7.67 3.72 -10.18
N THR A 43 7.81 2.50 -10.71
CA THR A 43 9.06 2.06 -11.33
C THR A 43 9.16 2.67 -12.74
N PRO A 44 10.20 3.46 -13.03
CA PRO A 44 10.43 3.95 -14.39
C PRO A 44 10.65 2.78 -15.34
N ALA A 45 10.07 2.84 -16.54
CA ALA A 45 10.42 1.90 -17.60
C ALA A 45 11.92 2.04 -17.90
N ALA A 46 12.65 0.92 -17.83
CA ALA A 46 14.08 0.86 -18.12
C ALA A 46 14.39 1.28 -19.57
#